data_AF-A0A672MV70-F1
#
_entry.id   AF-A0A672MV70-F1
#
_cell.length_a   1.000
_cell.length_b   1.000
_cell.length_c   1.000
_cell.angle_alpha   90.00
_cell.angle_beta   90.00
_cell.angle_gamma   90.00
#
_symmetry.space_group_name_H-M   'P 1'
#
loop_
_entity.id
_entity.type
_entity.pdbx_description
1 polymer ?
#
loop_
_entity_poly.entity_id
_entity_poly.type
_entity_poly.pdbx_seq_one_letter_code
_entity_poly.pdbx_strand_id
1 'polypeptide(L)'
;MILLEINNRIIEETLTLKFDSASNGNKPEAVEVTFADFDGVLYHISNPNGDKTKVMVSISLKFFKELQEHGADEVREIITKPVKNMSGLHLTIKSKLRS
;
A
#
# COMPACT_ATOMS: atom_id res chain seq x y z
N MET A 1 -3.32 21.66 -12.81
CA MET A 1 -4.46 20.77 -12.53
C MET A 1 -5.45 21.55 -11.67
N ILE A 2 -6.72 21.64 -12.06
CA ILE A 2 -7.74 22.36 -11.26
C ILE A 2 -8.37 21.43 -10.21
N LEU A 3 -8.54 20.15 -10.54
CA LEU A 3 -8.96 19.09 -9.61
C LEU A 3 -7.75 18.29 -9.15
N LEU A 4 -7.78 17.77 -7.93
CA LEU A 4 -6.76 16.85 -7.40
C LEU A 4 -6.95 15.44 -7.97
N GLU A 5 -5.84 14.76 -8.22
CA GLU A 5 -5.84 13.34 -8.58
C GLU A 5 -6.16 12.53 -7.32
N ILE A 6 -7.05 11.55 -7.45
CA ILE A 6 -7.47 10.69 -6.32
C ILE A 6 -6.43 9.58 -6.07
N ASN A 7 -5.79 9.11 -7.14
CA ASN A 7 -4.85 8.00 -7.06
C ASN A 7 -3.45 8.50 -6.73
N ASN A 8 -2.76 7.76 -5.87
CA ASN A 8 -1.37 8.05 -5.57
C ASN A 8 -0.45 7.51 -6.68
N ARG A 9 0.11 8.42 -7.50
CA ARG A 9 1.00 8.05 -8.62
C ARG A 9 2.22 7.24 -8.18
N ILE A 10 2.77 7.51 -7.00
CA ILE A 10 3.95 6.78 -6.51
C ILE A 10 3.61 5.30 -6.29
N ILE A 11 2.42 5.00 -5.75
CA ILE A 11 1.95 3.61 -5.60
C ILE A 11 1.78 2.97 -6.98
N GLU A 12 1.05 3.63 -7.89
CA GLU A 12 0.75 3.08 -9.21
C GLU A 12 2.03 2.78 -9.99
N GLU A 13 2.95 3.74 -10.08
CA GLU A 13 4.21 3.60 -10.81
C GLU A 13 5.10 2.52 -10.19
N THR A 14 5.23 2.50 -8.86
CA THR A 14 6.05 1.50 -8.16
C THR A 14 5.51 0.09 -8.36
N LEU A 15 4.21 -0.12 -8.21
CA LEU A 15 3.60 -1.44 -8.36
C LEU A 15 3.60 -1.91 -9.81
N THR A 16 3.30 -1.02 -10.76
CA THR A 16 3.37 -1.32 -12.20
C THR A 16 4.76 -1.80 -12.59
N LEU A 17 5.82 -1.08 -12.19
CA LEU A 17 7.19 -1.48 -12.47
C LEU A 17 7.53 -2.87 -11.90
N LYS A 18 7.07 -3.19 -10.69
CA LYS A 18 7.33 -4.49 -10.05
C LYS A 18 6.55 -5.63 -10.72
N PHE A 19 5.30 -5.39 -11.10
CA PHE A 19 4.48 -6.39 -11.79
C PHE A 19 4.94 -6.64 -13.23
N ASP A 20 5.33 -5.60 -13.95
CA ASP A 20 5.87 -5.74 -15.30
C ASP A 20 7.20 -6.49 -15.27
N SER A 21 8.07 -6.16 -14.31
CA SER A 21 9.34 -6.89 -14.12
C SER A 21 9.11 -8.38 -13.81
N ALA A 22 8.17 -8.68 -12.92
CA ALA A 22 7.83 -10.06 -12.58
C ALA A 22 7.21 -10.82 -13.77
N SER A 23 6.31 -10.18 -14.51
CA SER A 23 5.63 -10.78 -15.68
C SER A 23 6.60 -11.09 -16.83
N ASN A 24 7.67 -10.30 -16.94
CA ASN A 24 8.75 -10.53 -17.91
C ASN A 24 9.78 -11.57 -17.43
N GLY A 25 9.60 -12.19 -16.27
CA GLY A 25 10.53 -13.18 -15.72
C GLY A 25 11.86 -12.61 -15.22
N ASN A 26 11.92 -11.30 -14.99
CA ASN A 26 13.12 -10.65 -14.46
C ASN A 26 13.37 -11.07 -13.01
N LYS A 27 14.63 -11.00 -12.58
CA LYS A 27 15.01 -11.30 -11.19
C LYS A 27 14.29 -10.35 -10.23
N PRO A 28 13.66 -10.84 -9.14
CA PRO A 28 13.01 -9.98 -8.16
C PRO A 28 13.97 -8.99 -7.51
N GLU A 29 13.62 -7.70 -7.60
CA GLU A 29 14.41 -6.60 -7.06
C GLU A 29 13.82 -6.06 -5.77
N ALA A 30 14.71 -5.63 -4.87
CA ALA A 30 14.30 -5.02 -3.62
C ALA A 30 13.48 -3.73 -3.86
N VAL A 31 12.59 -3.41 -2.93
CA VAL A 31 11.83 -2.16 -2.87
C VAL A 31 11.76 -1.70 -1.42
N GLU A 32 12.01 -0.42 -1.21
CA GLU A 32 11.95 0.25 0.08
C GLU A 32 11.69 1.74 -0.18
N VAL A 33 10.43 2.15 -0.05
CA VAL A 33 9.97 3.51 -0.37
C VAL A 33 9.06 4.01 0.73
N THR A 34 9.35 5.19 1.28
CA THR A 34 8.48 5.88 2.23
C THR A 34 8.13 7.25 1.66
N PHE A 35 6.84 7.59 1.62
CA PHE A 35 6.36 8.87 1.11
C PHE A 35 5.05 9.29 1.79
N ALA A 36 4.74 10.57 1.72
CA ALA A 36 3.55 11.15 2.32
C ALA A 36 2.49 11.47 1.25
N ASP A 37 1.26 11.67 1.71
CA ASP A 37 0.14 12.18 0.93
C ASP A 37 -0.64 13.23 1.76
N PHE A 38 -1.75 13.74 1.23
CA PHE A 38 -2.61 14.70 1.91
C PHE A 38 -3.11 14.18 3.29
N ASP A 39 -3.56 15.10 4.15
CA ASP A 39 -4.09 14.81 5.49
C ASP A 39 -3.12 14.10 6.45
N GLY A 40 -1.82 14.17 6.15
CA GLY A 40 -0.77 13.56 6.98
C GLY A 40 -0.75 12.04 6.90
N VAL A 41 -1.22 11.48 5.78
CA VAL A 41 -1.09 10.06 5.45
C VAL A 41 0.37 9.75 5.13
N LEU A 42 0.84 8.59 5.61
CA LEU A 42 2.17 8.07 5.31
C LEU A 42 2.07 6.69 4.70
N TYR A 43 2.72 6.51 3.55
CA TYR A 43 2.86 5.22 2.88
C TYR A 43 4.26 4.65 3.05
N HIS A 44 4.33 3.32 3.09
CA HIS A 44 5.57 2.56 3.11
C HIS A 44 5.44 1.31 2.24
N ILE A 45 6.25 1.22 1.18
CA ILE A 45 6.32 0.07 0.27
C ILE A 45 7.63 -0.67 0.54
N SER A 46 7.56 -1.96 0.88
CA SER A 46 8.73 -2.75 1.24
C SER A 46 8.61 -4.22 0.85
N ASN A 47 9.72 -4.96 0.92
CA ASN A 47 9.69 -6.42 0.88
C ASN A 47 9.58 -6.99 2.31
N PRO A 48 8.46 -7.65 2.68
CA PRO A 48 8.29 -8.18 4.03
C PRO A 48 9.32 -9.28 4.31
N ASN A 49 9.97 -9.21 5.47
CA ASN A 49 11.02 -10.16 5.89
C ASN A 49 12.20 -10.27 4.90
N GLY A 50 12.41 -9.27 4.04
CA GLY A 50 13.43 -9.29 2.99
C GLY A 50 13.11 -10.18 1.79
N ASP A 51 11.90 -10.75 1.72
CA ASP A 51 11.47 -11.59 0.61
C ASP A 51 11.15 -10.74 -0.63
N LYS A 52 12.09 -10.67 -1.57
CA LYS A 52 11.99 -9.86 -2.80
C LYS A 52 10.85 -10.30 -3.74
N THR A 53 10.32 -11.51 -3.54
CA THR A 53 9.17 -12.00 -4.31
C THR A 53 7.84 -11.45 -3.79
N LYS A 54 7.86 -10.81 -2.62
CA LYS A 54 6.68 -10.22 -1.99
C LYS A 54 6.82 -8.71 -1.93
N VAL A 55 5.72 -8.01 -2.14
CA VAL A 55 5.59 -6.57 -1.96
C VAL A 55 4.55 -6.31 -0.89
N MET A 56 4.90 -5.49 0.09
CA MET A 56 4.00 -5.02 1.13
C MET A 56 3.79 -3.52 0.97
N VAL A 57 2.54 -3.11 0.80
CA VAL A 57 2.13 -1.71 0.85
C VAL A 57 1.51 -1.45 2.21
N SER A 58 2.09 -0.52 2.96
CA SER A 58 1.58 -0.08 4.25
C SER A 58 1.07 1.35 4.14
N ILE A 59 -0.11 1.62 4.70
CA ILE A 59 -0.65 2.97 4.85
C ILE A 59 -0.82 3.28 6.33
N SER A 60 -0.48 4.50 6.73
CA SER A 60 -0.64 4.97 8.09
C SER A 60 -1.43 6.27 8.15
N LEU A 61 -2.52 6.25 8.93
CA LEU A 61 -3.39 7.39 9.18
C LEU A 61 -3.47 7.65 10.68
N LYS A 62 -3.42 8.92 11.07
CA LYS A 62 -3.51 9.33 12.49
C LYS A 62 -4.90 9.07 13.09
N PHE A 63 -5.94 9.15 12.25
CA PHE A 63 -7.35 9.05 12.61
C PHE A 63 -7.98 7.72 12.19
N PHE A 64 -7.18 6.68 11.90
CA PHE A 64 -7.75 5.39 11.45
C PHE A 64 -8.69 4.78 12.50
N LYS A 65 -8.44 4.99 13.80
CA LYS A 65 -9.33 4.51 14.87
C LYS A 65 -10.74 5.08 14.76
N GLU A 66 -10.86 6.37 14.46
CA GLU A 66 -12.15 7.03 14.27
C GLU A 66 -12.87 6.46 13.03
N LEU A 67 -12.14 6.16 11.96
CA LEU A 67 -12.70 5.49 10.78
C LEU A 67 -13.19 4.06 11.09
N GLN A 68 -12.48 3.33 11.96
CA GLN A 68 -12.89 1.98 12.37
C GLN A 68 -14.23 2.00 13.12
N GLU A 69 -14.51 3.03 13.91
CA GLU A 69 -15.81 3.20 14.60
C GLU A 69 -16.99 3.35 13.60
N HIS A 70 -16.69 3.69 12.35
CA HIS A 70 -17.66 3.87 11.27
C HIS A 70 -17.60 2.80 10.18
N GLY A 71 -17.02 1.63 10.48
CA GLY A 71 -17.07 0.45 9.60
C GLY A 71 -15.95 0.39 8.54
N ALA A 72 -14.82 1.07 8.78
CA ALA A 72 -13.69 1.04 7.86
C ALA A 72 -13.06 -0.36 7.69
N ASP A 73 -13.15 -1.23 8.71
CA ASP A 73 -12.58 -2.58 8.63
C ASP A 73 -13.37 -3.48 7.67
N GLU A 74 -14.70 -3.35 7.62
CA GLU A 74 -15.59 -4.07 6.70
C GLU A 74 -15.33 -3.63 5.25
N VAL A 75 -15.27 -2.31 5.03
CA VAL A 75 -14.96 -1.75 3.72
C VAL A 75 -13.58 -2.21 3.27
N ARG A 76 -12.56 -2.14 4.14
CA ARG A 76 -11.21 -2.64 3.87
C ARG A 76 -11.23 -4.11 3.48
N GLU A 77 -11.96 -4.95 4.21
CA GLU A 77 -12.01 -6.37 3.92
C GLU A 77 -12.64 -6.65 2.55
N ILE A 78 -13.70 -5.92 2.17
CA ILE A 78 -14.32 -6.04 0.85
C ILE A 78 -13.36 -5.64 -0.28
N ILE A 79 -12.71 -4.48 -0.17
CA ILE A 79 -11.84 -3.96 -1.24
C ILE A 79 -10.51 -4.72 -1.35
N THR A 80 -9.99 -5.27 -0.25
CA THR A 80 -8.68 -5.95 -0.23
C THR A 80 -8.74 -7.44 -0.52
N LYS A 81 -9.90 -8.10 -0.40
CA LYS A 81 -10.09 -9.51 -0.75
C LYS A 81 -9.48 -9.92 -2.10
N PRO A 82 -9.74 -9.23 -3.22
CA PRO A 82 -9.15 -9.62 -4.51
C PRO A 82 -7.61 -9.52 -4.50
N VAL A 83 -7.07 -8.58 -3.73
CA VAL A 83 -5.62 -8.35 -3.62
C VAL A 83 -4.95 -9.41 -2.73
N LYS A 84 -5.58 -9.81 -1.62
CA LYS A 84 -5.06 -10.87 -0.73
C LYS A 84 -4.95 -12.22 -1.43
N ASN A 85 -5.78 -12.46 -2.43
CA ASN A 85 -5.74 -13.67 -3.24
C ASN A 85 -4.64 -13.65 -4.32
N MET A 86 -4.02 -12.50 -4.56
CA MET A 86 -2.90 -12.36 -5.49
C MET A 86 -1.60 -12.75 -4.79
N SER A 87 -0.96 -13.83 -5.25
CA SER A 87 0.29 -14.31 -4.67
C SER A 87 1.36 -13.20 -4.71
N GLY A 88 1.87 -12.82 -3.53
CA GLY A 88 3.00 -11.89 -3.41
C GLY A 88 2.66 -10.46 -2.99
N LEU A 89 1.40 -10.00 -3.08
CA LEU A 89 1.04 -8.65 -2.64
C LEU A 89 0.34 -8.66 -1.27
N HIS A 90 0.84 -7.85 -0.34
CA HIS A 90 0.25 -7.69 0.99
C HIS A 90 -0.09 -6.22 1.24
N LEU A 91 -1.33 -5.94 1.67
CA LEU A 91 -1.72 -4.61 2.14
C LEU A 91 -1.81 -4.60 3.67
N THR A 92 -1.20 -3.60 4.31
CA THR A 92 -1.27 -3.38 5.75
C THR A 92 -1.76 -1.97 6.04
N ILE A 93 -2.70 -1.81 6.98
CA ILE A 93 -3.12 -0.50 7.48
C ILE A 93 -2.67 -0.37 8.94
N LYS A 94 -1.96 0.70 9.27
CA LYS A 94 -1.46 0.98 10.61
C LYS A 94 -2.06 2.28 11.15
N SER A 95 -2.75 2.23 12.29
CA SER A 95 -3.07 3.46 13.02
C SER A 95 -1.78 3.98 13.67
N LYS A 96 -1.37 5.21 13.34
CA LYS A 96 -0.26 5.85 14.05
C LYS A 96 -0.83 6.48 15.31
N LEU A 97 -0.58 5.87 16.48
CA LEU A 97 -0.88 6.53 17.76
C LEU A 97 -0.12 7.86 17.80
N ARG A 98 -0.81 8.94 18.18
CA ARG A 98 -0.16 10.21 18.51
C ARG A 98 0.79 9.93 19.69
N SER A 99 2.10 10.07 19.46
CA SER A 99 3.10 10.23 20.52
C SER A 99 3.01 11.62 21.10
#